data_AF-A0A5M4D5T8-F1
#
_entry.id   AF-A0A5M4D5T8-F1
#
_cell.length_a   1.000
_cell.length_b   1.000
_cell.length_c   1.000
_cell.angle_alpha   90.00
_cell.angle_beta   90.00
_cell.angle_gamma   90.00
#
_symmetry.space_group_name_H-M   'P 1'
#
loop_
_entity.id
_entity.type
_entity.pdbx_description
1 polymer ?
#
loop_
_entity_poly.entity_id
_entity_poly.type
_entity_poly.pdbx_seq_one_letter_code
_entity_poly.pdbx_strand_id
1 'polypeptide(L)'
;MGGMRLTTDAIRQAYQAHARVYAGQRAWDVGYHIGCWARAHQAFENRARAEFDWLYDQLRGQWQAFRRRGGDPWTADQTFDQLAGLDKRYRVLKLSQLDARADLEGCWMVIKAMSGIKPTKSPSVVAISKFLHFWNPRLFVIVDDAVMWQRVLSRTWLKQPIAAERARLMGALADPDCPKNEMSCDLLWYLAVLTWAGALLRQNPVITPLFAEYVRSVEHDHPIDFPLDEYQSAAVEWLLLGLAEIPPPGVELS
;
A
#
# COMPACT_ATOMS: atom_id res chain seq x y z
N MET A 1 -20.20 3.13 10.80
CA MET A 1 -19.28 3.40 9.67
C MET A 1 -19.82 2.65 8.49
N GLY A 2 -20.15 3.37 7.41
CA GLY A 2 -20.64 2.73 6.20
C GLY A 2 -19.58 1.80 5.62
N GLY A 3 -19.95 0.55 5.40
CA GLY A 3 -19.05 -0.47 4.86
C GLY A 3 -19.18 -0.55 3.35
N MET A 4 -18.08 -0.85 2.66
CA MET A 4 -18.11 -1.17 1.24
C MET A 4 -18.17 -2.70 1.12
N ARG A 5 -19.30 -3.22 0.63
CA ARG A 5 -19.44 -4.64 0.31
C ARG A 5 -19.38 -4.84 -1.20
N LEU A 6 -18.63 -5.85 -1.60
CA LEU A 6 -18.41 -6.24 -2.97
C LEU A 6 -18.89 -7.67 -3.17
N THR A 7 -19.57 -7.91 -4.28
CA THR A 7 -19.85 -9.29 -4.69
C THR A 7 -18.56 -9.98 -5.12
N THR A 8 -18.49 -11.29 -4.97
CA THR A 8 -17.38 -12.12 -5.49
C THR A 8 -17.12 -11.86 -6.98
N ASP A 9 -18.19 -11.69 -7.76
CA ASP A 9 -18.08 -11.40 -9.20
C ASP A 9 -17.45 -10.04 -9.47
N ALA A 10 -17.79 -9.00 -8.71
CA ALA A 10 -17.18 -7.68 -8.84
C ALA A 10 -15.67 -7.73 -8.52
N ILE A 11 -15.28 -8.48 -7.49
CA ILE A 11 -13.87 -8.67 -7.13
C ILE A 11 -13.11 -9.40 -8.25
N ARG A 12 -13.67 -10.48 -8.81
CA ARG A 12 -13.06 -11.19 -9.95
C ARG A 12 -12.94 -10.29 -11.18
N GLN A 13 -13.98 -9.54 -11.52
CA GLN A 13 -13.97 -8.59 -12.64
C GLN A 13 -12.92 -7.49 -12.46
N ALA A 14 -12.73 -7.00 -11.24
CA ALA A 14 -11.69 -6.03 -10.93
C ALA A 14 -10.30 -6.62 -11.17
N TYR A 15 -9.99 -7.83 -10.67
CA TYR A 15 -8.70 -8.46 -10.96
C TYR A 15 -8.49 -8.76 -12.44
N GLN A 16 -9.54 -9.13 -13.19
CA GLN A 16 -9.47 -9.26 -14.64
C GLN A 16 -9.21 -7.92 -15.35
N ALA A 17 -9.78 -6.83 -14.85
CA ALA A 17 -9.49 -5.49 -15.36
C ALA A 17 -8.04 -5.09 -15.04
N HIS A 18 -7.55 -5.41 -13.84
CA HIS A 18 -6.15 -5.22 -13.48
C HIS A 18 -5.21 -5.98 -14.43
N ALA A 19 -5.49 -7.26 -14.69
CA ALA A 19 -4.73 -8.09 -15.63
C ALA A 19 -4.61 -7.44 -17.02
N ARG A 20 -5.74 -6.96 -17.56
CA ARG A 20 -5.79 -6.39 -18.92
C ARG A 20 -5.08 -5.04 -19.02
N VAL A 21 -5.19 -4.21 -17.98
CA VAL A 21 -4.71 -2.82 -18.06
C VAL A 21 -3.29 -2.70 -17.50
N TYR A 22 -2.98 -3.33 -16.38
CA TYR A 22 -1.80 -3.01 -15.57
C TYR A 22 -0.75 -4.12 -15.51
N ALA A 23 -1.12 -5.39 -15.64
CA ALA A 23 -0.22 -6.50 -15.30
C ALA A 23 1.06 -6.63 -16.15
N GLY A 24 1.15 -5.96 -17.30
CA GLY A 24 2.38 -5.85 -18.10
C GLY A 24 2.94 -4.42 -18.18
N GLN A 25 2.40 -3.49 -17.40
CA GLN A 25 2.92 -2.12 -17.33
C GLN A 25 4.04 -2.05 -16.32
N ARG A 26 5.22 -1.57 -16.73
CA ARG A 26 6.44 -1.39 -15.93
C ARG A 26 6.28 -1.33 -14.40
N ALA A 27 5.57 -0.33 -13.86
CA ALA A 27 5.46 -0.11 -12.41
C ALA A 27 4.36 -0.92 -11.71
N TRP A 28 3.59 -1.72 -12.45
CA TRP A 28 2.47 -2.57 -12.00
C TRP A 28 2.55 -3.99 -12.56
N ASP A 29 3.70 -4.33 -13.13
CA ASP A 29 3.97 -5.64 -13.72
C ASP A 29 3.99 -6.71 -12.62
N VAL A 30 3.21 -7.78 -12.83
CA VAL A 30 2.94 -8.77 -11.78
C VAL A 30 4.21 -9.55 -11.40
N GLY A 31 4.93 -10.06 -12.40
CA GLY A 31 6.17 -10.80 -12.17
C GLY A 31 7.25 -9.94 -11.51
N TYR A 32 7.37 -8.69 -11.95
CA TYR A 32 8.26 -7.71 -11.34
C TYR A 32 7.95 -7.45 -9.87
N HIS A 33 6.67 -7.36 -9.48
CA HIS A 33 6.27 -7.20 -8.07
C HIS A 33 6.63 -8.41 -7.24
N ILE A 34 6.32 -9.62 -7.75
CA ILE A 34 6.64 -10.88 -7.09
C ILE A 34 8.15 -10.97 -6.85
N GLY A 35 8.96 -10.63 -7.86
CA GLY A 35 10.41 -10.54 -7.73
C GLY A 35 10.85 -9.55 -6.64
N CYS A 36 10.25 -8.35 -6.61
CA CYS A 36 10.54 -7.36 -5.56
C CYS A 36 10.13 -7.84 -4.16
N TRP A 37 8.98 -8.51 -4.02
CA TRP A 37 8.52 -9.08 -2.76
C TRP A 37 9.41 -10.21 -2.26
N ALA A 38 9.83 -11.12 -3.14
CA ALA A 38 10.76 -12.19 -2.78
C ALA A 38 12.08 -11.61 -2.26
N ARG A 39 12.65 -10.62 -2.97
CA ARG A 39 13.88 -9.93 -2.57
C ARG A 39 13.71 -9.16 -1.26
N ALA A 40 12.57 -8.49 -1.08
CA ALA A 40 12.28 -7.80 0.17
C ALA A 40 12.14 -8.76 1.36
N HIS A 41 11.50 -9.91 1.15
CA HIS A 41 11.42 -10.97 2.15
C HIS A 41 12.83 -11.44 2.56
N GLN A 42 13.71 -11.74 1.60
CA GLN A 42 15.10 -12.09 1.87
C GLN A 42 15.86 -10.97 2.59
N ALA A 43 15.69 -9.72 2.16
CA ALA A 43 16.33 -8.55 2.74
C ALA A 43 16.01 -8.39 4.24
N PHE A 44 14.74 -8.54 4.61
CA PHE A 44 14.32 -8.26 5.98
C PHE A 44 14.31 -9.50 6.87
N GLU A 45 13.86 -10.68 6.40
CA GLU A 45 13.82 -11.92 7.20
C GLU A 45 15.23 -12.48 7.41
N ASN A 46 16.00 -12.57 6.33
CA ASN A 46 17.34 -13.15 6.35
C ASN A 46 18.45 -12.09 6.53
N ARG A 47 18.07 -10.82 6.71
CA ARG A 47 18.99 -9.67 6.82
C ARG A 47 19.98 -9.59 5.66
N ALA A 48 19.55 -10.02 4.47
CA ALA A 48 20.40 -10.06 3.29
C ALA A 48 20.55 -8.67 2.68
N ARG A 49 21.58 -7.93 3.11
CA ARG A 49 21.82 -6.53 2.71
C ARG A 49 21.85 -6.32 1.20
N ALA A 50 22.49 -7.22 0.45
CA ALA A 50 22.56 -7.12 -1.02
C ALA A 50 21.18 -7.12 -1.68
N GLU A 51 20.21 -7.84 -1.10
CA GLU A 51 18.83 -7.88 -1.59
C GLU A 51 18.11 -6.56 -1.35
N PHE A 52 18.40 -5.92 -0.21
CA PHE A 52 17.90 -4.58 0.06
C PHE A 52 18.51 -3.54 -0.88
N ASP A 53 19.82 -3.59 -1.13
CA ASP A 53 20.47 -2.62 -2.02
C ASP A 53 19.88 -2.70 -3.44
N TRP A 54 19.64 -3.91 -3.94
CA TRP A 54 18.94 -4.12 -5.20
C TRP A 54 17.52 -3.54 -5.17
N LEU A 55 16.74 -3.84 -4.12
CA LEU A 55 15.39 -3.32 -3.96
C LEU A 55 15.38 -1.78 -3.87
N TYR A 56 16.32 -1.19 -3.14
CA TYR A 56 16.46 0.26 -3.03
C TYR A 56 16.70 0.89 -4.41
N ASP A 57 17.55 0.30 -5.24
CA ASP A 57 17.78 0.77 -6.62
C ASP A 57 16.54 0.63 -7.50
N GLN A 58 15.78 -0.45 -7.34
CA GLN A 58 14.47 -0.60 -7.98
C GLN A 58 13.50 0.51 -7.55
N LEU A 59 13.45 0.81 -6.25
CA LEU A 59 12.59 1.84 -5.69
C LEU A 59 12.96 3.23 -6.18
N ARG A 60 14.26 3.51 -6.31
CA ARG A 60 14.80 4.75 -6.85
C ARG A 60 14.52 4.88 -8.35
N GLY A 61 14.78 3.84 -9.13
CA GLY A 61 14.75 3.84 -10.58
C GLY A 61 13.37 3.56 -11.16
N GLN A 62 12.93 2.30 -11.10
CA GLN A 62 11.69 1.82 -11.72
C GLN A 62 10.46 2.48 -11.09
N TRP A 63 10.43 2.50 -9.76
CA TRP A 63 9.32 3.04 -8.99
C TRP A 63 9.37 4.56 -8.80
N GLN A 64 10.50 5.20 -9.14
CA GLN A 64 10.66 6.66 -9.05
C GLN A 64 10.36 7.25 -7.66
N ALA A 65 10.62 6.53 -6.56
CA ALA A 65 10.29 6.99 -5.20
C ALA A 65 10.83 8.40 -4.89
N PHE A 66 12.00 8.74 -5.42
CA PHE A 66 12.68 10.01 -5.19
C PHE A 66 12.51 11.06 -6.30
N ARG A 67 11.54 10.90 -7.21
CA ARG A 67 11.28 11.90 -8.27
C ARG A 67 10.93 13.28 -7.67
N ARG A 68 11.44 14.37 -8.27
CA ARG A 68 11.22 15.78 -7.81
C ARG A 68 11.64 16.01 -6.35
N ARG A 69 12.88 15.65 -6.01
CA ARG A 69 13.46 15.87 -4.67
C ARG A 69 13.95 17.31 -4.48
N GLY A 70 13.83 17.84 -3.26
CA GLY A 70 14.35 19.15 -2.86
C GLY A 70 15.74 19.11 -2.20
N GLY A 71 16.29 17.91 -2.01
CA GLY A 71 17.60 17.64 -1.41
C GLY A 71 17.97 16.17 -1.57
N ASP A 72 18.98 15.72 -0.82
CA ASP A 72 19.44 14.33 -0.89
C ASP A 72 18.55 13.40 -0.06
N PRO A 73 17.97 12.35 -0.68
CA PRO A 73 17.20 11.33 0.04
C PRO A 73 18.14 10.50 0.92
N TRP A 74 17.57 9.76 1.87
CA TRP A 74 18.34 8.79 2.64
C TRP A 74 19.08 7.83 1.72
N THR A 75 20.30 7.46 2.08
CA THR A 75 21.05 6.39 1.42
C THR A 75 20.39 5.03 1.62
N ALA A 76 20.86 4.01 0.90
CA ALA A 76 20.43 2.63 1.14
C ALA A 76 20.69 2.21 2.60
N ASP A 77 21.89 2.48 3.13
CA ASP A 77 22.26 2.20 4.53
C ASP A 77 21.30 2.84 5.52
N GLN A 78 21.09 4.16 5.41
CA GLN A 78 20.19 4.90 6.30
C GLN A 78 18.77 4.34 6.24
N THR A 79 18.29 4.01 5.04
CA THR A 79 16.94 3.47 4.85
C THR A 79 16.81 2.07 5.42
N PHE A 80 17.80 1.20 5.22
CA PHE A 80 17.80 -0.15 5.74
C PHE A 80 17.82 -0.14 7.27
N ASP A 81 18.71 0.64 7.87
CA ASP A 81 18.85 0.76 9.32
C ASP A 81 17.57 1.32 9.95
N GLN A 82 16.97 2.34 9.32
CA GLN A 82 15.70 2.88 9.78
C GLN A 82 14.58 1.84 9.73
N LEU A 83 14.43 1.11 8.62
CA LEU A 83 13.41 0.06 8.47
C LEU A 83 13.66 -1.13 9.41
N ALA A 84 14.91 -1.51 9.65
CA ALA A 84 15.28 -2.57 10.58
C ALA A 84 15.02 -2.18 12.05
N GLY A 85 15.07 -0.89 12.37
CA GLY A 85 14.79 -0.33 13.69
C GLY A 85 13.31 -0.05 13.97
N LEU A 86 12.43 -0.16 12.98
CA LEU A 86 10.98 -0.03 13.20
C LEU A 86 10.44 -1.14 14.11
N ASP A 87 9.33 -0.87 14.78
CA ASP A 87 8.67 -1.84 15.64
C ASP A 87 8.25 -3.09 14.84
N LYS A 88 8.82 -4.23 15.23
CA LYS A 88 8.65 -5.53 14.58
C LYS A 88 7.21 -6.02 14.60
N ARG A 89 6.36 -5.55 15.52
CA ARG A 89 4.91 -5.85 15.50
C ARG A 89 4.31 -5.48 14.14
N TYR A 90 4.64 -4.30 13.63
CA TYR A 90 4.10 -3.78 12.38
C TYR A 90 4.70 -4.43 11.14
N ARG A 91 5.74 -5.24 11.31
CA ARG A 91 6.32 -6.03 10.23
C ARG A 91 5.49 -7.29 9.92
N VAL A 92 4.80 -7.83 10.92
CA VAL A 92 3.98 -9.05 10.80
C VAL A 92 2.47 -8.78 10.82
N LEU A 93 2.06 -7.59 11.24
CA LEU A 93 0.67 -7.17 11.24
C LEU A 93 0.09 -7.20 9.83
N LYS A 94 -1.13 -7.71 9.69
CA LYS A 94 -1.91 -7.70 8.44
C LYS A 94 -2.92 -6.56 8.44
N LEU A 95 -3.27 -6.04 7.27
CA LEU A 95 -4.15 -4.89 7.12
C LEU A 95 -5.54 -5.12 7.74
N SER A 96 -6.11 -6.32 7.58
CA SER A 96 -7.38 -6.73 8.22
C SER A 96 -7.30 -6.80 9.75
N GLN A 97 -6.10 -6.96 10.31
CA GLN A 97 -5.84 -7.01 11.75
C GLN A 97 -5.55 -5.63 12.35
N LEU A 98 -5.35 -4.60 11.52
CA LEU A 98 -5.11 -3.24 11.99
C LEU A 98 -6.33 -2.75 12.78
N ASP A 99 -6.18 -2.74 14.11
CA ASP A 99 -7.22 -2.31 15.04
C ASP A 99 -7.07 -0.81 15.33
N ALA A 100 -8.13 -0.06 15.08
CA ALA A 100 -8.15 1.40 15.22
C ALA A 100 -7.96 1.89 16.67
N ARG A 101 -8.10 1.02 17.68
CA ARG A 101 -7.89 1.36 19.10
C ARG A 101 -6.51 0.93 19.58
N ALA A 102 -6.04 -0.24 19.18
CA ALA A 102 -4.80 -0.81 19.72
C ALA A 102 -3.55 -0.54 18.87
N ASP A 103 -3.69 -0.45 17.55
CA ASP A 103 -2.55 -0.37 16.63
C ASP A 103 -2.31 1.02 16.04
N LEU A 104 -3.28 1.92 16.19
CA LEU A 104 -3.31 3.18 15.45
C LEU A 104 -2.09 4.07 15.73
N GLU A 105 -1.76 4.28 17.01
CA GLU A 105 -0.64 5.14 17.39
C GLU A 105 0.71 4.57 16.94
N GLY A 106 0.95 3.28 17.13
CA GLY A 106 2.22 2.70 16.70
C GLY A 106 2.33 2.62 15.18
N CYS A 107 1.23 2.39 14.45
CA CYS A 107 1.22 2.45 12.98
C CYS A 107 1.53 3.87 12.50
N TRP A 108 0.94 4.87 13.16
CA TRP A 108 1.24 6.28 12.92
C TRP A 108 2.73 6.60 13.17
N MET A 109 3.30 6.09 14.27
CA MET A 109 4.72 6.28 14.58
C MET A 109 5.63 5.63 13.54
N VAL A 110 5.29 4.44 13.04
CA VAL A 110 6.02 3.78 11.95
C VAL A 110 6.01 4.62 10.68
N ILE A 111 4.84 5.15 10.29
CA ILE A 111 4.71 6.04 9.13
C ILE A 111 5.54 7.31 9.32
N LYS A 112 5.42 7.96 10.48
CA LYS A 112 6.15 9.19 10.79
C LYS A 112 7.66 9.00 10.82
N ALA A 113 8.14 7.85 11.32
CA ALA A 113 9.57 7.53 11.36
C ALA A 113 10.20 7.58 9.97
N MET A 114 9.43 7.31 8.91
CA MET A 114 9.89 7.35 7.52
C MET A 114 9.84 8.76 6.88
N SER A 115 9.39 9.79 7.59
CA SER A 115 9.15 11.13 7.02
C SER A 115 10.39 11.78 6.41
N GLY A 116 11.58 11.42 6.88
CA GLY A 116 12.86 11.93 6.39
C GLY A 116 13.38 11.27 5.12
N ILE A 117 12.75 10.18 4.63
CA ILE A 117 13.31 9.37 3.54
C ILE A 117 13.53 10.14 2.24
N LYS A 118 12.72 11.17 2.00
CA LYS A 118 12.82 12.05 0.85
C LYS A 118 12.61 13.50 1.29
N PRO A 119 13.64 14.35 1.22
CA PRO A 119 13.50 15.75 1.63
C PRO A 119 12.65 16.51 0.63
N THR A 120 11.48 16.95 1.10
CA THR A 120 10.52 17.83 0.43
C THR A 120 9.92 18.78 1.47
N LYS A 121 9.09 19.75 1.04
CA LYS A 121 8.43 20.69 1.96
C LYS A 121 7.49 20.01 2.97
N SER A 122 7.00 18.84 2.62
CA SER A 122 6.19 17.95 3.46
C SER A 122 6.66 16.50 3.28
N PRO A 123 6.40 15.60 4.24
CA PRO A 123 6.73 14.17 4.08
C PRO A 123 6.15 13.58 2.79
N SER A 124 6.94 12.83 2.04
CA SER A 124 6.49 12.24 0.77
C SER A 124 5.80 10.91 1.00
N VAL A 125 4.46 10.91 1.01
CA VAL A 125 3.65 9.67 1.10
C VAL A 125 4.05 8.67 0.02
N VAL A 126 4.29 9.12 -1.22
CA VAL A 126 4.73 8.24 -2.31
C VAL A 126 6.00 7.46 -1.98
N ALA A 127 7.01 8.11 -1.39
CA ALA A 127 8.24 7.43 -1.02
C ALA A 127 8.00 6.51 0.19
N ILE A 128 7.36 7.04 1.23
CA ILE A 128 7.06 6.33 2.47
C ILE A 128 6.27 5.05 2.19
N SER A 129 5.18 5.14 1.43
CA SER A 129 4.29 4.02 1.13
C SER A 129 5.00 2.91 0.37
N LYS A 130 5.91 3.25 -0.55
CA LYS A 130 6.65 2.27 -1.34
C LYS A 130 7.66 1.50 -0.48
N PHE A 131 8.48 2.22 0.30
CA PHE A 131 9.44 1.56 1.18
C PHE A 131 8.74 0.72 2.26
N LEU A 132 7.66 1.23 2.86
CA LEU A 132 6.89 0.49 3.85
C LEU A 132 6.14 -0.70 3.23
N HIS A 133 5.63 -0.59 2.00
CA HIS A 133 4.99 -1.71 1.31
C HIS A 133 5.96 -2.88 1.12
N PHE A 134 7.19 -2.63 0.63
CA PHE A 134 8.14 -3.73 0.49
C PHE A 134 8.69 -4.21 1.84
N TRP A 135 8.68 -3.39 2.89
CA TRP A 135 8.98 -3.83 4.24
C TRP A 135 7.89 -4.74 4.85
N ASN A 136 6.61 -4.44 4.60
CA ASN A 136 5.48 -5.30 4.96
C ASN A 136 4.32 -5.16 3.93
N PRO A 137 4.26 -6.05 2.91
CA PRO A 137 3.24 -6.02 1.85
C PRO A 137 1.89 -6.61 2.31
N ARG A 138 1.77 -6.87 3.62
CA ARG A 138 0.54 -7.32 4.26
C ARG A 138 -0.19 -6.16 4.92
N LEU A 139 0.50 -5.04 5.17
CA LEU A 139 -0.04 -3.88 5.89
C LEU A 139 -0.02 -2.62 5.04
N PHE A 140 1.12 -2.27 4.44
CA PHE A 140 1.26 -0.94 3.85
C PHE A 140 0.85 -0.95 2.38
N VAL A 141 -0.17 -0.15 2.07
CA VAL A 141 -0.66 0.08 0.71
C VAL A 141 0.27 1.07 -0.01
N ILE A 142 0.62 0.83 -1.27
CA ILE A 142 1.30 1.82 -2.12
C ILE A 142 0.31 2.92 -2.50
N VAL A 143 0.70 4.17 -2.28
CA VAL A 143 -0.06 5.34 -2.73
C VAL A 143 0.88 6.23 -3.54
N ASP A 144 0.90 6.03 -4.86
CA ASP A 144 1.54 6.96 -5.78
C ASP A 144 0.59 8.13 -6.16
N ASP A 145 1.17 9.27 -6.52
CA ASP A 145 0.37 10.47 -6.82
C ASP A 145 -0.52 10.32 -8.06
N ALA A 146 -0.04 9.65 -9.12
CA ALA A 146 -0.68 9.72 -10.44
C ALA A 146 -1.76 8.66 -10.61
N VAL A 147 -1.45 7.41 -10.27
CA VAL A 147 -2.38 6.28 -10.43
C VAL A 147 -3.22 6.14 -9.18
N MET A 148 -2.62 5.82 -8.03
CA MET A 148 -3.40 5.56 -6.83
C MET A 148 -4.13 6.80 -6.32
N TRP A 149 -3.48 7.94 -6.15
CA TRP A 149 -4.15 9.12 -5.60
C TRP A 149 -5.07 9.81 -6.61
N GLN A 150 -4.54 10.26 -7.75
CA GLN A 150 -5.29 11.08 -8.70
C GLN A 150 -6.30 10.32 -9.55
N ARG A 151 -6.07 9.03 -9.89
CA ARG A 151 -6.98 8.24 -10.75
C ARG A 151 -7.91 7.33 -9.97
N VAL A 152 -7.40 6.66 -8.94
CA VAL A 152 -8.15 5.63 -8.20
C VAL A 152 -8.86 6.23 -6.99
N LEU A 153 -8.13 6.76 -6.01
CA LEU A 153 -8.70 7.24 -4.74
C LEU A 153 -9.47 8.56 -4.88
N SER A 154 -9.33 9.26 -6.01
CA SER A 154 -10.12 10.46 -6.34
C SER A 154 -11.56 10.16 -6.74
N ARG A 155 -11.91 8.90 -7.05
CA ARG A 155 -13.27 8.49 -7.38
C ARG A 155 -14.18 8.74 -6.18
N THR A 156 -15.29 9.44 -6.37
CA THR A 156 -16.16 9.92 -5.28
C THR A 156 -16.55 8.82 -4.29
N TRP A 157 -16.89 7.63 -4.79
CA TRP A 157 -17.32 6.48 -3.98
C TRP A 157 -16.18 5.85 -3.15
N LEU A 158 -14.91 6.08 -3.50
CA LEU A 158 -13.74 5.75 -2.66
C LEU A 158 -13.35 6.90 -1.75
N LYS A 159 -13.33 8.13 -2.29
CA LYS A 159 -12.88 9.33 -1.58
C LYS A 159 -13.74 9.61 -0.35
N GLN A 160 -15.06 9.48 -0.45
CA GLN A 160 -15.98 9.78 0.64
C GLN A 160 -15.76 8.92 1.90
N PRO A 161 -15.74 7.57 1.84
CA PRO A 161 -15.51 6.77 3.03
C PRO A 161 -14.10 6.98 3.61
N ILE A 162 -13.08 7.20 2.78
CA ILE A 162 -11.72 7.49 3.25
C ILE A 162 -11.67 8.88 3.93
N ALA A 163 -12.38 9.88 3.41
CA ALA A 163 -12.48 11.20 4.03
C ALA A 163 -13.17 11.13 5.40
N ALA A 164 -14.22 10.31 5.52
CA ALA A 164 -14.89 10.05 6.79
C ALA A 164 -13.94 9.38 7.79
N GLU A 165 -13.13 8.42 7.32
CA GLU A 165 -12.12 7.77 8.14
C GLU A 165 -11.03 8.75 8.60
N ARG A 166 -10.56 9.63 7.71
CA ARG A 166 -9.64 10.71 8.08
C ARG A 166 -10.21 11.61 9.15
N ALA A 167 -11.46 12.04 9.02
CA ALA A 167 -12.12 12.88 10.02
C ALA A 167 -12.20 12.19 11.39
N ARG A 168 -12.49 10.88 11.41
CA ARG A 168 -12.46 10.05 12.63
C ARG A 168 -11.07 10.01 13.26
N LEU A 169 -10.03 9.83 12.44
CA LEU A 169 -8.63 9.76 12.88
C LEU A 169 -8.11 11.09 13.44
N MET A 170 -8.55 12.23 12.89
CA MET A 170 -8.21 13.56 13.42
C MET A 170 -8.60 13.73 14.89
N GLY A 171 -9.71 13.13 15.31
CA GLY A 171 -10.16 13.18 16.72
C GLY A 171 -9.53 12.10 17.60
N ALA A 172 -8.86 11.11 17.02
CA ALA A 172 -8.31 9.96 17.75
C ALA A 172 -6.80 10.07 18.03
N LEU A 173 -6.07 10.84 17.22
CA LEU A 173 -4.63 11.05 17.41
C LEU A 173 -4.36 12.31 18.23
N ALA A 174 -3.46 12.22 19.20
CA ALA A 174 -3.14 13.33 20.11
C ALA A 174 -2.50 14.55 19.41
N ASP A 175 -1.82 14.35 18.28
CA ASP A 175 -1.20 15.42 17.49
C ASP A 175 -0.96 14.97 16.04
N PRO A 176 -1.98 15.04 15.17
CA PRO A 176 -1.82 14.77 13.76
C PRO A 176 -1.32 16.05 13.10
N ASP A 177 -0.06 16.44 13.33
CA ASP A 177 0.56 17.59 12.67
C ASP A 177 0.56 17.36 11.15
N CYS A 178 -0.52 17.79 10.50
CA CYS A 178 -0.83 17.50 9.11
C CYS A 178 -1.30 18.80 8.45
N PRO A 179 -0.51 19.35 7.52
CA PRO A 179 -0.91 20.50 6.74
C PRO A 179 -2.25 20.22 6.07
N LYS A 180 -3.22 21.12 6.23
CA LYS A 180 -4.50 21.07 5.50
C LYS A 180 -4.22 21.38 4.02
N ASN A 181 -3.77 20.40 3.26
CA ASN A 181 -3.67 20.50 1.81
C ASN A 181 -4.52 19.40 1.16
N GLU A 182 -5.72 19.77 0.71
CA GLU A 182 -6.62 18.85 0.01
C GLU A 182 -6.07 18.35 -1.33
N MET A 183 -5.04 19.01 -1.88
CA MET A 183 -4.47 18.65 -3.18
C MET A 183 -3.40 17.54 -3.12
N SER A 184 -2.97 17.11 -1.93
CA SER A 184 -1.96 16.08 -1.76
C SER A 184 -2.35 15.07 -0.68
N CYS A 185 -2.01 13.79 -0.89
CA CYS A 185 -2.09 12.79 0.16
C CYS A 185 -1.10 13.17 1.28
N ASP A 186 -1.61 13.62 2.43
CA ASP A 186 -0.82 13.80 3.65
C ASP A 186 -0.67 12.47 4.41
N LEU A 187 0.15 12.44 5.46
CA LEU A 187 0.35 11.21 6.23
C LEU A 187 -0.95 10.71 6.86
N LEU A 188 -1.84 11.61 7.27
CA LEU A 188 -3.11 11.23 7.90
C LEU A 188 -4.08 10.62 6.89
N TRP A 189 -4.13 11.14 5.66
CA TRP A 189 -4.81 10.52 4.53
C TRP A 189 -4.25 9.13 4.27
N TYR A 190 -2.93 8.96 4.36
CA TYR A 190 -2.33 7.65 4.19
C TYR A 190 -2.79 6.65 5.27
N LEU A 191 -2.78 7.05 6.54
CA LEU A 191 -3.30 6.21 7.63
C LEU A 191 -4.81 5.93 7.50
N ALA A 192 -5.58 6.90 6.99
CA ALA A 192 -6.99 6.71 6.68
C ALA A 192 -7.21 5.66 5.59
N VAL A 193 -6.38 5.66 4.53
CA VAL A 193 -6.39 4.63 3.48
C VAL A 193 -6.11 3.26 4.08
N LEU A 194 -5.10 3.12 4.95
CA LEU A 194 -4.78 1.83 5.59
C LEU A 194 -5.94 1.33 6.45
N THR A 195 -6.50 2.20 7.29
CA THR A 195 -7.58 1.82 8.21
C THR A 195 -8.86 1.44 7.45
N TRP A 196 -9.20 2.22 6.42
CA TRP A 196 -10.31 1.93 5.52
C TRP A 196 -10.10 0.61 4.76
N ALA A 197 -8.92 0.38 4.20
CA ALA A 197 -8.59 -0.84 3.48
C ALA A 197 -8.65 -2.09 4.40
N GLY A 198 -8.24 -1.95 5.66
CA GLY A 198 -8.42 -2.99 6.67
C GLY A 198 -9.88 -3.33 6.91
N ALA A 199 -10.76 -2.32 6.96
CA ALA A 199 -12.21 -2.53 7.06
C ALA A 199 -12.80 -3.18 5.80
N LEU A 200 -12.35 -2.78 4.61
CA LEU A 200 -12.73 -3.40 3.33
C LEU A 200 -12.44 -4.90 3.34
N LEU A 201 -11.24 -5.30 3.78
CA LEU A 201 -10.86 -6.71 3.86
C LEU A 201 -11.70 -7.50 4.87
N ARG A 202 -11.98 -6.94 6.05
CA ARG A 202 -12.85 -7.58 7.05
C ARG A 202 -14.27 -7.79 6.52
N GLN A 203 -14.76 -6.87 5.70
CA GLN A 203 -16.10 -6.95 5.11
C GLN A 203 -16.15 -7.86 3.87
N ASN A 204 -15.02 -8.10 3.23
CA ASN A 204 -14.90 -8.87 1.99
C ASN A 204 -13.74 -9.87 2.10
N PRO A 205 -13.85 -10.90 2.97
CA PRO A 205 -12.75 -11.82 3.27
C PRO A 205 -12.25 -12.60 2.03
N VAL A 206 -13.07 -12.71 0.99
CA VAL A 206 -12.72 -13.38 -0.27
C VAL A 206 -11.71 -12.63 -1.14
N ILE A 207 -11.44 -11.34 -0.87
CA ILE A 207 -10.46 -10.54 -1.64
C ILE A 207 -9.09 -11.22 -1.71
N THR A 208 -8.59 -11.69 -0.56
CA THR A 208 -7.21 -12.22 -0.46
C THR A 208 -7.03 -13.60 -1.10
N PRO A 209 -7.94 -14.59 -0.93
CA PRO A 209 -7.90 -15.82 -1.71
C PRO A 209 -7.99 -15.57 -3.22
N LEU A 210 -8.90 -14.68 -3.66
CA LEU A 210 -9.08 -14.36 -5.08
C LEU A 210 -7.88 -13.64 -5.69
N PHE A 211 -7.20 -12.81 -4.91
CA PHE A 211 -5.91 -12.24 -5.30
C PHE A 211 -4.87 -13.33 -5.55
N ALA A 212 -4.74 -14.30 -4.65
CA ALA A 212 -3.78 -15.39 -4.81
C ALA A 212 -4.12 -16.28 -6.03
N GLU A 213 -5.40 -16.56 -6.29
CA GLU A 213 -5.84 -17.20 -7.54
C GLU A 213 -5.46 -16.38 -8.76
N TYR A 214 -5.76 -15.08 -8.74
CA TYR A 214 -5.45 -14.15 -9.82
C TYR A 214 -3.95 -14.14 -10.14
N VAL A 215 -3.09 -13.90 -9.15
CA VAL A 215 -1.64 -13.83 -9.33
C VAL A 215 -1.11 -15.12 -9.99
N ARG A 216 -1.51 -16.29 -9.50
CA ARG A 216 -1.10 -17.59 -10.07
C ARG A 216 -1.62 -17.82 -11.49
N SER A 217 -2.72 -17.17 -11.86
CA SER A 217 -3.28 -17.29 -13.21
C SER A 217 -2.57 -16.44 -14.26
N VAL A 218 -1.82 -15.41 -13.84
CA VAL A 218 -1.11 -14.50 -14.76
C VAL A 218 0.40 -14.60 -14.67
N GLU A 219 0.95 -15.06 -13.55
CA GLU A 219 2.38 -15.31 -13.39
C GLU A 219 2.66 -16.79 -13.55
N HIS A 220 3.49 -17.13 -14.55
CA HIS A 220 3.88 -18.50 -14.84
C HIS A 220 5.40 -18.72 -14.77
N ASP A 221 6.18 -17.65 -14.79
CA ASP A 221 7.64 -17.71 -14.95
C ASP A 221 8.38 -17.66 -13.60
N HIS A 222 7.74 -17.11 -12.56
CA HIS A 222 8.33 -16.99 -11.23
C HIS A 222 7.74 -18.01 -10.25
N PRO A 223 8.58 -18.86 -9.62
CA PRO A 223 8.10 -19.68 -8.51
C PRO A 223 7.68 -18.78 -7.35
N ILE A 224 6.45 -18.97 -6.88
CA ILE A 224 5.90 -18.22 -5.76
C ILE A 224 5.97 -19.11 -4.52
N ASP A 225 7.00 -18.89 -3.70
CA ASP A 225 7.32 -19.68 -2.51
C ASP A 225 6.83 -19.03 -1.19
N PHE A 226 6.11 -17.91 -1.29
CA PHE A 226 5.52 -17.20 -0.16
C PHE A 226 3.98 -17.18 -0.21
N PRO A 227 3.30 -17.03 0.95
CA PRO A 227 1.85 -17.15 1.02
C PRO A 227 1.16 -15.87 0.52
N LEU A 228 0.84 -15.82 -0.78
CA LEU A 228 0.18 -14.68 -1.43
C LEU A 228 -1.14 -14.24 -0.79
N ASP A 229 -1.86 -15.17 -0.18
CA ASP A 229 -3.09 -14.89 0.56
C ASP A 229 -2.85 -14.06 1.83
N GLU A 230 -1.60 -13.89 2.26
CA GLU A 230 -1.23 -12.95 3.31
C GLU A 230 -0.94 -11.54 2.81
N TYR A 231 -0.75 -11.32 1.51
CA TYR A 231 -0.31 -10.04 0.92
C TYR A 231 -1.47 -9.06 0.78
N GLN A 232 -2.08 -8.73 1.91
CA GLN A 232 -3.38 -8.05 1.95
C GLN A 232 -3.33 -6.63 1.38
N SER A 233 -2.22 -5.89 1.55
CA SER A 233 -2.13 -4.55 0.97
C SER A 233 -2.01 -4.62 -0.54
N ALA A 234 -1.18 -5.52 -1.08
CA ALA A 234 -1.11 -5.78 -2.52
C ALA A 234 -2.46 -6.24 -3.10
N ALA A 235 -3.18 -7.11 -2.39
CA ALA A 235 -4.51 -7.56 -2.79
C ALA A 235 -5.50 -6.39 -2.91
N VAL A 236 -5.46 -5.44 -1.98
CA VAL A 236 -6.28 -4.22 -2.03
C VAL A 236 -5.82 -3.29 -3.15
N GLU A 237 -4.52 -3.05 -3.31
CA GLU A 237 -3.97 -2.19 -4.37
C GLU A 237 -4.46 -2.61 -5.75
N TRP A 238 -4.28 -3.90 -6.08
CA TRP A 238 -4.61 -4.42 -7.40
C TRP A 238 -6.12 -4.51 -7.62
N LEU A 239 -6.88 -4.77 -6.54
CA LEU A 239 -8.34 -4.67 -6.56
C LEU A 239 -8.78 -3.25 -6.90
N LEU A 240 -8.24 -2.24 -6.22
CA LEU A 240 -8.60 -0.84 -6.40
C LEU A 240 -8.26 -0.32 -7.80
N LEU A 241 -7.07 -0.67 -8.31
CA LEU A 241 -6.68 -0.41 -9.69
C LEU A 241 -7.69 -1.00 -10.67
N GLY A 242 -8.07 -2.27 -10.48
CA GLY A 242 -9.06 -2.95 -11.32
C GLY A 242 -10.46 -2.33 -11.25
N LEU A 243 -10.94 -2.01 -10.04
CA LEU A 243 -12.23 -1.37 -9.81
C LEU A 243 -12.33 0.01 -10.49
N ALA A 244 -11.21 0.73 -10.62
CA ALA A 244 -11.19 2.03 -11.29
C ALA A 244 -11.36 1.95 -12.82
N GLU A 245 -11.27 0.75 -13.41
CA GLU A 245 -11.34 0.49 -14.85
C GLU A 245 -12.65 -0.17 -15.31
N ILE A 246 -13.45 -0.68 -14.38
CA ILE A 246 -14.79 -1.15 -14.68
C ILE A 246 -15.78 0.00 -14.46
N PRO A 247 -16.97 -0.02 -15.11
CA PRO A 247 -18.09 0.82 -14.68
C PRO A 247 -18.34 0.60 -13.16
N PRO A 248 -19.25 1.30 -12.50
CA PRO A 248 -19.61 0.96 -11.13
C PRO A 248 -20.74 -0.11 -11.08
N PRO A 249 -20.61 -1.40 -11.47
CA PRO A 249 -21.60 -2.39 -11.11
C PRO A 249 -21.21 -3.05 -9.77
N GLY A 250 -22.19 -3.17 -8.87
CA GLY A 250 -22.07 -4.02 -7.67
C GLY A 250 -21.31 -3.44 -6.47
N VAL A 251 -21.02 -2.14 -6.46
CA VAL A 251 -20.60 -1.44 -5.23
C VAL A 251 -21.84 -1.06 -4.44
N GLU A 252 -22.19 -1.87 -3.45
CA GLU A 252 -23.21 -1.51 -2.47
C GLU A 252 -22.54 -0.70 -1.36
N LEU A 253 -22.85 0.60 -1.30
CA LEU A 253 -22.47 1.46 -0.18
C LEU A 253 -23.54 1.27 0.91
N SER A 254 -23.15 0.66 2.03
CA SER A 254 -24.00 0.49 3.22
C SER A 254 -23.78 1.58 4.26
#